data_AF-A0A6G6X4Y2-F1
#
_entry.id   AF-A0A6G6X4Y2-F1
#
_cell.length_a   1.000
_cell.length_b   1.000
_cell.length_c   1.000
_cell.angle_alpha   90.00
_cell.angle_beta   90.00
_cell.angle_gamma   90.00
#
_symmetry.space_group_name_H-M   'P 1'
#
loop_
_entity.id
_entity.type
_entity.pdbx_description
1 polymer ?
#
loop_
_entity_poly.entity_id
_entity_poly.type
_entity_poly.pdbx_seq_one_letter_code
_entity_poly.pdbx_strand_id
1 'polypeptide(L)'
;MSGVLASIAGFTLVARIGAAEPIGGNGFELQAIGAAVIGGASLFGGTGNPLGSLVGELTLGAMQNGLTLQNVPSVWQYVATGVVVILAVLADQITRKRR
;
A
#
# COMPACT_ATOMS: atom_id res chain seq x y z
N MET A 1 18.60 -2.93 -3.21
CA MET A 1 18.06 -1.93 -2.24
C MET A 1 16.77 -2.41 -1.58
N SER A 2 15.86 -3.07 -2.29
CA SER A 2 14.63 -3.66 -1.72
C SER A 2 14.87 -4.56 -0.51
N GLY A 3 15.90 -5.42 -0.51
CA GLY A 3 16.22 -6.29 0.64
C GLY A 3 16.56 -5.53 1.93
N VAL A 4 17.32 -4.43 1.85
CA VAL A 4 17.66 -3.60 3.02
C VAL A 4 16.42 -2.89 3.56
N LEU A 5 15.60 -2.32 2.68
CA LEU A 5 14.36 -1.65 3.07
C LEU A 5 13.34 -2.62 3.69
N ALA A 6 13.19 -3.81 3.11
CA ALA A 6 12.32 -4.86 3.64
C ALA A 6 12.80 -5.36 5.01
N SER A 7 14.12 -5.48 5.22
CA SER A 7 14.69 -5.84 6.52
C SER A 7 14.33 -4.82 7.59
N ILE A 8 14.53 -3.53 7.31
CA ILE A 8 14.22 -2.43 8.22
C ILE A 8 12.71 -2.37 8.52
N ALA A 9 11.87 -2.51 7.50
CA ALA A 9 10.42 -2.53 7.66
C ALA A 9 9.96 -3.73 8.53
N GLY A 10 10.52 -4.93 8.29
CA GLY A 10 10.25 -6.13 9.07
C GLY A 10 10.64 -6.00 10.55
N PHE A 11 11.84 -5.48 10.83
CA PHE A 11 12.25 -5.20 12.21
C PHE A 11 11.33 -4.21 12.91
N THR A 12 10.92 -3.16 12.20
CA THR A 12 10.00 -2.14 12.75
C THR A 12 8.61 -2.74 13.04
N LEU A 13 8.11 -3.61 12.16
CA LEU A 13 6.84 -4.30 12.36
C LEU A 13 6.88 -5.22 13.59
N VAL A 14 7.93 -6.02 13.74
CA VAL A 14 8.12 -6.90 14.91
C VAL A 14 8.23 -6.07 16.19
N ALA A 15 8.95 -4.95 16.17
CA ALA A 15 9.04 -4.04 17.31
C ALA A 15 7.66 -3.43 17.68
N ARG A 16 6.80 -3.18 16.69
CA ARG A 16 5.44 -2.64 16.91
C ARG A 16 4.49 -3.68 17.49
N ILE A 17 4.49 -4.91 16.97
CA ILE A 17 3.55 -5.97 17.37
C ILE A 17 4.02 -6.67 18.65
N GLY A 18 5.34 -6.69 18.92
CA GLY A 18 5.95 -7.40 20.04
C GLY A 18 6.01 -8.93 19.85
N ALA A 19 5.52 -9.44 18.73
CA ALA A 19 5.54 -10.85 18.36
C ALA A 19 5.74 -11.02 16.85
N ALA A 20 6.37 -12.13 16.46
CA ALA A 20 6.47 -12.53 15.06
C ALA A 20 5.19 -13.26 14.65
N GLU A 21 4.23 -12.51 14.13
CA GLU A 21 2.99 -13.08 13.63
C GLU A 21 3.14 -13.51 12.16
N PRO A 22 2.88 -14.79 11.80
CA PRO A 22 3.04 -15.28 10.43
C PRO A 22 2.16 -14.55 9.41
N ILE A 23 1.04 -14.01 9.88
CA ILE A 23 0.00 -13.39 9.05
C ILE A 23 0.23 -11.87 8.94
N GLY A 24 1.19 -11.30 9.68
CA GLY A 24 1.37 -9.85 9.82
C GLY A 24 1.77 -9.11 8.54
N GLY A 25 2.23 -9.81 7.51
CA GLY A 25 2.55 -9.24 6.19
C GLY A 25 1.45 -9.43 5.13
N ASN A 26 0.35 -10.13 5.46
CA ASN A 26 -0.68 -10.41 4.46
C ASN A 26 -1.36 -9.12 3.98
N GLY A 27 -1.35 -8.93 2.65
CA GLY A 27 -1.94 -7.78 2.00
C GLY A 27 -1.01 -6.56 1.85
N PHE A 28 0.19 -6.56 2.46
CA PHE A 28 1.15 -5.47 2.28
C PHE A 28 1.64 -5.34 0.84
N GLU A 29 1.68 -6.44 0.09
CA GLU A 29 1.98 -6.43 -1.34
C GLU A 29 0.92 -5.63 -2.11
N LEU A 30 -0.36 -5.92 -1.86
CA LEU A 30 -1.48 -5.27 -2.52
C LEU A 30 -1.53 -3.78 -2.15
N GLN A 31 -1.29 -3.46 -0.88
CA GLN A 31 -1.17 -2.08 -0.39
C GLN A 31 -0.01 -1.35 -1.06
N ALA A 32 1.18 -1.95 -1.12
CA ALA A 32 2.36 -1.35 -1.74
C ALA A 32 2.13 -1.06 -3.23
N ILE A 33 1.47 -1.97 -3.95
CA ILE A 33 1.06 -1.75 -5.35
C ILE A 33 0.08 -0.58 -5.45
N GLY A 34 -0.96 -0.55 -4.61
CA GLY A 34 -1.93 0.54 -4.56
C GLY A 34 -1.29 1.90 -4.26
N ALA A 35 -0.45 1.97 -3.24
CA ALA A 35 0.28 3.16 -2.84
C ALA A 35 1.19 3.70 -3.95
N ALA A 36 1.92 2.80 -4.63
CA ALA A 36 2.78 3.17 -5.74
C ALA A 36 1.97 3.82 -6.86
N VAL A 37 0.84 3.24 -7.24
CA VAL A 37 -0.01 3.75 -8.33
C VAL A 37 -0.71 5.06 -7.95
N ILE A 38 -1.26 5.15 -6.73
CA ILE A 38 -1.84 6.38 -6.19
C ILE A 38 -0.78 7.49 -6.17
N GLY A 39 0.46 7.14 -5.83
CA GLY A 39 1.62 8.01 -5.86
C GLY A 39 2.12 8.40 -7.26
N GLY A 40 1.51 7.88 -8.33
CA GLY A 40 1.87 8.18 -9.72
C GLY A 40 2.99 7.31 -10.30
N ALA A 41 3.31 6.17 -9.67
CA ALA A 41 4.21 5.18 -10.24
C ALA A 41 3.47 4.26 -11.22
N SER A 42 4.12 4.00 -12.35
CA SER A 42 3.61 3.12 -13.40
C SER A 42 3.83 1.64 -13.05
N LEU A 43 2.78 0.82 -13.17
CA LEU A 43 2.83 -0.63 -12.95
C LEU A 43 3.70 -1.37 -13.98
N PHE A 44 3.70 -0.90 -15.23
CA PHE A 44 4.48 -1.50 -16.32
C PHE A 44 5.88 -0.87 -16.46
N GLY A 45 6.29 -0.05 -15.48
CA GLY A 45 7.58 0.63 -15.48
C GLY A 45 7.64 1.85 -16.41
N GLY A 46 8.79 2.52 -16.40
CA GLY A 46 9.13 3.63 -17.29
C GLY A 46 8.85 5.04 -16.75
N THR A 47 8.00 5.22 -15.74
CA THR A 47 7.68 6.53 -15.15
C THR A 47 7.20 6.41 -13.69
N GLY A 48 7.53 7.39 -12.85
CA GLY A 48 7.09 7.44 -11.44
C GLY A 48 8.10 8.14 -10.54
N ASN A 49 7.62 8.78 -9.47
CA ASN A 49 8.47 9.45 -8.48
C ASN A 49 8.43 8.68 -7.15
N PRO A 50 9.56 8.25 -6.56
CA PRO A 50 9.59 7.56 -5.26
C PRO A 50 8.91 8.35 -4.14
N LEU A 51 9.02 9.69 -4.16
CA LEU A 51 8.36 10.55 -3.18
C LEU A 51 6.83 10.52 -3.33
N GLY A 52 6.32 10.37 -4.55
CA GLY A 52 4.89 10.21 -4.80
C GLY A 52 4.36 8.92 -4.19
N SER A 53 5.08 7.80 -4.36
CA SER A 53 4.73 6.51 -3.75
C SER A 53 4.73 6.56 -2.22
N LEU A 54 5.66 7.32 -1.61
CA LEU A 54 5.68 7.53 -0.16
C LEU A 54 4.40 8.26 0.31
N VAL A 55 3.98 9.30 -0.41
CA VAL A 55 2.73 10.02 -0.12
C VAL A 55 1.50 9.13 -0.34
N GLY A 56 1.51 8.30 -1.38
CA GLY A 56 0.47 7.30 -1.62
C GLY A 56 0.35 6.29 -0.48
N GLU A 57 1.49 5.78 0.03
CA GLU A 57 1.52 4.86 1.17
C GLU A 57 1.05 5.53 2.46
N LEU A 58 1.47 6.79 2.71
CA LEU A 58 0.96 7.56 3.86
C LEU A 58 -0.56 7.73 3.80
N THR A 59 -1.12 7.88 2.60
CA THR A 59 -2.57 8.03 2.41
C THR A 59 -3.31 6.72 2.70
N LEU A 60 -2.84 5.59 2.16
CA LEU A 60 -3.41 4.27 2.44
C LEU A 60 -3.23 3.85 3.91
N GLY A 61 -2.06 4.12 4.47
CA GLY A 61 -1.76 3.88 5.88
C GLY A 61 -2.65 4.73 6.80
N ALA A 62 -2.86 6.00 6.49
CA ALA A 62 -3.79 6.86 7.23
C ALA A 62 -5.24 6.36 7.12
N MET A 63 -5.66 5.87 5.94
CA MET A 63 -6.97 5.25 5.75
C MET A 63 -7.14 4.00 6.64
N GLN A 64 -6.17 3.08 6.65
CA GLN A 64 -6.26 1.87 7.49
C GLN A 64 -6.28 2.20 8.98
N ASN A 65 -5.42 3.13 9.43
CA ASN A 65 -5.44 3.59 10.81
C ASN A 65 -6.77 4.28 11.14
N GLY A 66 -7.31 5.10 10.23
CA GLY A 66 -8.62 5.75 10.39
C GLY A 66 -9.77 4.75 10.51
N LEU A 67 -9.81 3.73 9.66
CA LEU A 67 -10.81 2.65 9.73
C LEU A 67 -10.67 1.85 11.04
N THR A 68 -9.44 1.62 11.49
CA THR A 68 -9.17 0.95 12.77
C THR A 68 -9.69 1.80 13.95
N LEU A 69 -9.46 3.11 13.94
CA LEU A 69 -9.97 4.03 14.97
C LEU A 69 -11.50 4.11 14.98
N GLN A 70 -12.15 3.95 13.83
CA GLN A 70 -13.60 3.85 13.72
C GLN A 70 -14.16 2.47 14.13
N ASN A 71 -13.33 1.56 14.64
CA ASN A 71 -13.70 0.19 15.00
C ASN A 71 -14.30 -0.61 13.83
N VAL A 72 -13.88 -0.31 12.59
CA VAL A 72 -14.29 -1.08 11.41
C VAL A 72 -13.58 -2.43 11.42
N PRO A 73 -14.32 -3.56 11.29
CA PRO A 73 -13.71 -4.89 11.27
C PRO A 73 -12.66 -5.06 10.16
N SER A 74 -11.58 -5.80 10.45
CA SER A 74 -10.45 -6.01 9.53
C SER A 74 -10.86 -6.54 8.15
N VAL A 75 -11.90 -7.40 8.09
CA VAL A 75 -12.46 -7.90 6.82
C VAL A 75 -12.88 -6.76 5.88
N TRP A 76 -13.52 -5.71 6.42
CA TRP A 76 -13.93 -4.55 5.63
C TRP A 76 -12.75 -3.67 5.24
N GLN A 77 -11.69 -3.63 6.06
CA GLN A 77 -10.45 -2.94 5.70
C GLN A 77 -9.76 -3.61 4.50
N TYR A 78 -9.71 -4.96 4.47
CA TYR A 78 -9.19 -5.69 3.31
C TYR A 78 -10.01 -5.45 2.05
N VAL A 79 -11.34 -5.47 2.15
CA VAL A 79 -12.23 -5.16 1.01
C VAL A 79 -12.00 -3.73 0.52
N ALA A 80 -11.91 -2.76 1.43
CA ALA A 80 -11.67 -1.37 1.07
C ALA A 80 -10.31 -1.18 0.38
N THR A 81 -9.24 -1.77 0.90
CA THR A 81 -7.92 -1.74 0.26
C THR A 81 -7.96 -2.37 -1.14
N GLY A 82 -8.64 -3.50 -1.30
CA GLY A 82 -8.81 -4.14 -2.61
C GLY A 82 -9.56 -3.25 -3.61
N VAL A 83 -10.64 -2.60 -3.18
CA VAL A 83 -11.39 -1.64 -4.00
C VAL A 83 -10.51 -0.47 -4.42
N VAL A 84 -9.74 0.11 -3.48
CA VAL A 84 -8.85 1.23 -3.79
C VAL A 84 -7.77 0.83 -4.80
N VAL A 85 -7.20 -0.37 -4.67
CA VAL A 85 -6.20 -0.88 -5.62
C VAL A 85 -6.81 -1.07 -7.00
N ILE A 86 -8.01 -1.66 -7.11
CA ILE A 86 -8.71 -1.81 -8.39
C ILE A 86 -8.95 -0.44 -9.04
N LEU A 87 -9.42 0.54 -8.26
CA LEU A 87 -9.63 1.90 -8.75
C LEU A 87 -8.32 2.56 -9.20
N ALA A 88 -7.24 2.39 -8.44
CA ALA A 88 -5.93 2.91 -8.78
C ALA A 88 -5.41 2.31 -10.10
N VAL A 89 -5.52 0.99 -10.27
CA VAL A 89 -5.13 0.30 -11.51
C VAL A 89 -5.98 0.78 -12.69
N LEU A 90 -7.30 0.92 -12.53
CA LEU A 90 -8.18 1.43 -13.59
C LEU A 90 -7.81 2.87 -13.98
N ALA A 91 -7.49 3.72 -13.00
CA ALA A 91 -7.04 5.08 -13.24
C ALA A 91 -5.69 5.12 -13.99
N ASP A 92 -4.74 4.25 -13.64
CA ASP A 92 -3.46 4.10 -14.35
C ASP A 92 -3.66 3.72 -15.82
N GLN A 93 -4.53 2.74 -16.07
CA GLN A 93 -4.88 2.27 -17.42
C GLN A 93 -5.54 3.38 -18.27
N ILE A 94 -6.46 4.16 -17.69
CA ILE A 94 -7.13 5.26 -18.40
C ILE A 94 -6.14 6.39 -18.70
N THR A 95 -5.27 6.72 -17.75
CA THR A 95 -4.25 7.77 -17.92
C THR A 95 -3.23 7.39 -19.00
N ARG A 96 -2.87 6.11 -19.09
CA ARG A 96 -2.06 5.56 -20.19
C ARG A 96 -2.74 5.68 -21.54
N LYS A 97 -4.02 5.32 -21.67
CA LYS A 97 -4.74 5.39 -22.95
C LYS A 97 -4.81 6.81 -23.54
N ARG A 98 -4.59 7.84 -22.71
CA ARG A 98 -4.56 9.25 -23.12
C ARG A 98 -3.16 9.77 -23.50
N ARG A 99 -2.09 8.99 -23.32
CA ARG A 99 -0.74 9.28 -23.82
C ARG A 99 -0.41 8.39 -25.02
#